data_AF-R7XHT1-F1
#
_entry.id   AF-R7XHT1-F1
#
_cell.length_a   1.000
_cell.length_b   1.000
_cell.length_c   1.000
_cell.angle_alpha   90.00
_cell.angle_beta   90.00
_cell.angle_gamma   90.00
#
_symmetry.space_group_name_H-M   'P 1'
#
loop_
_entity.id
_entity.type
_entity.pdbx_description
1 polymer ?
#
loop_
_entity_poly.entity_id
_entity_poly.type
_entity_poly.pdbx_seq_one_letter_code
_entity_poly.pdbx_strand_id
1 'polypeptide(L)'
;MLPLPIFTDCDCYLNERRRLLEMKLETVNRLAAANKLPDAIITQSGLKISPLDAAVPMEAQTLIDRTALMLPRVKITELLMEVDGWTGFTRHFKHLKTGEPAADKTLLLTTILADAIT
;
A
#
# COMPACT_ATOMS: atom_id res chain seq x y z
N MET A 1 -2.84 -25.30 32.59
CA MET A 1 -2.86 -24.81 31.19
C MET A 1 -4.31 -24.73 30.76
N LEU A 2 -4.80 -23.56 30.37
CA LEU A 2 -6.17 -23.42 29.83
C LEU A 2 -6.15 -23.85 28.36
N PRO A 3 -7.01 -24.80 27.93
CA PRO A 3 -7.09 -25.18 26.53
C PRO A 3 -7.60 -23.98 25.71
N LEU A 4 -6.82 -23.55 24.73
CA LEU A 4 -7.28 -22.59 23.73
C LEU A 4 -8.34 -23.29 22.88
N PRO A 5 -9.53 -22.71 22.69
CA PRO A 5 -10.59 -23.30 21.86
C PRO A 5 -10.22 -23.10 20.39
N ILE A 6 -9.24 -23.86 19.91
CA ILE A 6 -8.91 -23.96 18.50
C ILE A 6 -9.77 -25.07 17.91
N PHE A 7 -10.56 -24.74 16.90
CA PHE A 7 -11.26 -25.74 16.08
C PHE A 7 -10.20 -26.58 15.35
N THR A 8 -10.08 -27.85 15.73
CA THR A 8 -9.08 -28.78 15.17
C THR A 8 -9.61 -29.59 13.97
N ASP A 9 -10.90 -29.47 13.67
CA ASP A 9 -11.52 -30.12 12.51
C ASP A 9 -11.31 -29.25 11.26
N CYS A 10 -10.35 -29.67 10.44
CA CYS A 10 -9.97 -28.98 9.21
C CYS A 10 -11.13 -28.93 8.20
N ASP A 11 -11.88 -30.02 8.03
CA ASP A 11 -12.94 -30.09 7.04
C ASP A 11 -14.13 -29.22 7.44
N CYS A 12 -14.47 -29.21 8.74
CA CYS A 12 -15.47 -28.31 9.28
C CYS A 12 -15.08 -26.84 9.07
N TYR A 13 -13.84 -26.49 9.41
CA TYR A 13 -13.30 -25.14 9.23
C TYR A 13 -13.32 -24.71 7.76
N LEU A 14 -12.83 -25.54 6.84
CA LEU A 14 -12.80 -25.23 5.41
C LEU A 14 -14.21 -25.03 4.83
N ASN A 15 -15.17 -25.86 5.24
CA ASN A 15 -16.56 -25.71 4.83
C ASN A 15 -17.17 -24.39 5.33
N GLU A 16 -16.92 -24.02 6.59
CA GLU A 16 -17.37 -22.75 7.15
C GLU A 16 -16.74 -21.56 6.41
N ARG A 17 -15.43 -21.59 6.15
CA ARG A 17 -14.72 -20.54 5.41
C ARG A 17 -15.23 -20.41 3.97
N ARG A 18 -15.51 -21.53 3.30
CA ARG A 18 -16.10 -21.53 1.95
C ARG A 18 -17.49 -20.88 1.95
N ARG A 19 -18.37 -21.27 2.88
CA ARG A 19 -19.72 -20.70 2.97
C ARG A 19 -19.68 -19.20 3.29
N LEU A 20 -18.77 -18.78 4.17
CA LEU A 20 -18.54 -17.37 4.47
C LEU A 20 -18.05 -16.60 3.25
N LEU A 21 -17.15 -17.19 2.46
CA LEU A 21 -16.65 -16.59 1.23
C LEU A 21 -17.76 -16.41 0.19
N GLU A 22 -18.56 -17.44 -0.06
CA GLU A 22 -19.69 -17.39 -0.99
C GLU A 22 -20.68 -16.26 -0.63
N MET A 23 -21.12 -16.21 0.62
CA MET A 23 -22.01 -15.15 1.12
C MET A 23 -21.41 -13.74 0.95
N LYS A 24 -20.11 -13.58 1.20
CA LYS A 24 -19.43 -12.29 1.02
C LYS A 24 -19.31 -11.92 -0.45
N LEU A 25 -19.00 -12.86 -1.32
CA LEU A 25 -18.92 -12.63 -2.77
C LEU A 25 -20.28 -12.26 -3.37
N GLU A 26 -21.37 -12.91 -2.94
CA GLU A 26 -22.73 -12.52 -3.34
C GLU A 26 -23.04 -11.08 -2.94
N THR A 27 -22.68 -10.70 -1.71
CA THR A 27 -22.86 -9.34 -1.22
C THR A 27 -22.06 -8.33 -2.05
N VAL A 28 -20.78 -8.62 -2.29
CA VAL A 28 -19.89 -7.77 -3.12
C VAL A 28 -20.43 -7.66 -4.54
N ASN A 29 -20.83 -8.76 -5.17
CA ASN A 29 -21.36 -8.77 -6.54
C ASN A 29 -22.63 -7.90 -6.66
N ARG A 30 -23.55 -8.03 -5.70
CA ARG A 30 -24.76 -7.21 -5.65
C ARG A 30 -24.44 -5.72 -5.50
N LEU A 31 -23.52 -5.37 -4.61
CA LEU A 31 -23.10 -3.98 -4.40
C LEU A 31 -22.34 -3.43 -5.62
N ALA A 32 -21.48 -4.23 -6.23
CA ALA A 32 -20.72 -3.87 -7.42
C ALA A 32 -21.64 -3.58 -8.60
N ALA A 33 -22.62 -4.45 -8.86
CA ALA A 33 -23.61 -4.27 -9.92
C ALA A 33 -24.45 -3.00 -9.73
N ALA A 34 -24.69 -2.60 -8.47
CA ALA A 34 -25.40 -1.37 -8.13
C ALA A 34 -24.49 -0.14 -8.03
N ASN A 35 -23.17 -0.28 -8.25
CA ASN A 35 -22.15 0.74 -8.01
C ASN A 35 -22.18 1.34 -6.58
N LYS A 36 -22.42 0.48 -5.59
CA LYS A 36 -22.58 0.80 -4.15
C LYS A 36 -21.53 0.11 -3.27
N LEU A 37 -20.41 -0.30 -3.86
CA LEU A 37 -19.31 -0.81 -3.04
C LEU A 37 -18.74 0.35 -2.20
N PRO A 38 -18.50 0.13 -0.89
CA PRO A 38 -17.80 1.11 -0.08
C PRO A 38 -16.37 1.24 -0.57
N ASP A 39 -15.91 2.47 -0.75
CA ASP A 39 -14.52 2.83 -1.09
C ASP A 39 -13.95 2.08 -2.31
N ALA A 40 -14.81 1.60 -3.21
CA ALA A 40 -14.37 0.87 -4.39
C ALA A 40 -15.39 0.93 -5.52
N ILE A 41 -14.90 0.83 -6.76
CA ILE A 41 -15.70 0.72 -7.97
C ILE A 41 -15.06 -0.35 -8.86
N ILE A 42 -15.88 -1.18 -9.51
CA ILE A 42 -15.43 -2.10 -10.55
C ILE A 42 -15.64 -1.42 -11.91
N THR A 43 -14.54 -1.18 -12.64
CA THR A 43 -14.55 -0.60 -13.99
C THR A 43 -14.14 -1.66 -15.02
N GLN A 44 -14.16 -1.31 -16.30
CA GLN A 44 -13.64 -2.18 -17.37
C GLN A 44 -12.15 -2.49 -17.23
N SER A 45 -11.37 -1.62 -16.58
CA SER A 45 -9.94 -1.82 -16.32
C SER A 45 -9.65 -2.57 -15.02
N GLY A 46 -10.68 -2.92 -14.23
CA GLY A 46 -10.56 -3.70 -13.01
C GLY A 46 -11.09 -2.98 -11.76
N LEU A 47 -10.57 -3.37 -10.60
CA LEU A 47 -10.96 -2.79 -9.30
C LEU A 47 -10.23 -1.47 -9.06
N LYS A 48 -10.97 -0.39 -8.87
CA LYS A 48 -10.45 0.89 -8.37
C LYS A 48 -10.87 1.05 -6.90
N ILE A 49 -9.91 1.27 -6.02
CA ILE A 49 -10.14 1.57 -4.60
C ILE A 49 -10.07 3.09 -4.42
N SER A 50 -11.02 3.67 -3.68
CA SER A 50 -11.00 5.07 -3.29
C SER A 50 -9.78 5.33 -2.38
N PRO A 51 -9.01 6.40 -2.62
CA PRO A 51 -7.98 6.82 -1.69
C PRO A 51 -8.57 7.04 -0.29
N LEU A 52 -7.81 6.71 0.75
CA LEU A 52 -8.17 7.07 2.11
C LEU A 52 -8.03 8.58 2.27
N ASP A 53 -9.06 9.22 2.82
CA ASP A 53 -8.94 10.60 3.29
C ASP A 53 -7.94 10.64 4.45
N ALA A 54 -7.17 11.73 4.52
CA ALA A 54 -6.26 11.97 5.63
C ALA A 54 -7.04 12.09 6.94
N ALA A 55 -7.07 11.02 7.73
CA ALA A 55 -7.77 10.95 9.01
C ALA A 55 -6.92 11.50 10.18
N VAL A 56 -5.84 12.22 9.90
CA VAL A 56 -4.90 12.71 10.92
C VAL A 56 -5.56 13.86 11.70
N PRO A 57 -5.79 13.72 13.02
CA PRO A 57 -6.31 14.81 13.84
C PRO A 57 -5.34 16.01 13.84
N MET A 58 -5.87 17.23 13.97
CA MET A 58 -5.05 18.45 13.95
C MET A 58 -3.98 18.47 15.06
N GLU A 59 -4.30 17.86 16.21
CA GLU A 59 -3.39 17.71 17.34
C GLU A 59 -2.19 16.82 17.00
N ALA A 60 -2.39 15.82 16.14
CA ALA A 60 -1.31 14.96 15.65
C ALA A 60 -0.37 15.74 14.71
N GLN A 61 -0.89 16.69 13.93
CA GLN A 61 -0.05 17.57 13.10
C GLN A 61 0.91 18.40 13.96
N THR A 62 0.45 18.91 15.10
CA THR A 62 1.32 19.67 16.03
C THR A 62 2.48 18.82 16.56
N LEU A 63 2.21 17.55 16.87
CA LEU A 63 3.25 16.62 17.31
C LEU A 63 4.21 16.25 16.17
N ILE A 64 3.70 16.06 14.95
CA ILE A 64 4.51 15.83 13.75
C ILE A 64 5.48 16.99 13.54
N ASP A 65 5.00 18.23 13.54
CA ASP A 65 5.81 19.41 13.30
C ASP A 65 6.91 19.56 14.36
N ARG A 66 6.55 19.37 15.65
CA ARG A 66 7.51 19.44 16.75
C ARG A 66 8.58 18.36 16.65
N THR A 67 8.19 17.15 16.28
CA THR A 67 9.13 16.02 16.15
C THR A 67 10.01 16.18 14.92
N ALA A 68 9.46 16.67 13.80
CA ALA A 68 10.21 16.95 12.58
C ALA A 68 11.32 17.99 12.80
N LEU A 69 11.08 18.99 13.66
CA LEU A 69 12.11 19.97 14.05
C LEU A 69 13.28 19.37 14.86
N MET A 70 13.08 18.20 15.48
CA MET A 70 14.13 17.52 16.26
C MET A 70 14.98 16.58 15.40
N LEU A 71 14.51 16.23 14.20
CA LEU A 71 15.23 15.36 13.29
C LEU A 71 16.32 16.12 12.53
N PRO A 72 17.46 15.48 12.23
CA PRO A 72 18.50 16.10 11.42
C PRO A 72 17.98 16.43 10.03
N ARG A 73 18.37 17.60 9.50
CA ARG A 73 18.06 17.98 8.12
C ARG A 73 18.95 17.18 7.18
N VAL A 74 18.41 16.12 6.60
CA VAL A 74 19.05 15.31 5.56
C VAL A 74 18.45 15.63 4.20
N LYS A 75 19.27 15.60 3.13
CA LYS A 75 18.73 15.68 1.77
C LYS A 75 17.99 14.39 1.48
N ILE A 76 16.73 14.49 1.05
CA ILE A 76 15.90 13.32 0.77
C ILE A 76 16.54 12.36 -0.25
N THR A 77 17.32 12.87 -1.21
CA THR A 77 18.07 12.04 -2.16
C THR A 77 19.19 11.22 -1.50
N GLU A 78 19.87 11.76 -0.49
CA GLU A 78 20.90 11.03 0.27
C GLU A 78 20.25 9.90 1.10
N LEU A 79 19.12 10.19 1.76
CA LEU A 79 18.35 9.18 2.48
C LEU A 79 17.87 8.06 1.54
N LEU A 80 17.36 8.43 0.36
CA LEU A 80 16.91 7.45 -0.63
C LEU A 80 18.06 6.61 -1.20
N MET A 81 19.26 7.17 -1.31
CA MET A 81 20.46 6.40 -1.69
C MET A 81 20.83 5.36 -0.62
N GLU A 82 20.68 5.69 0.67
CA GLU A 82 20.89 4.74 1.77
C GLU A 82 19.84 3.62 1.75
N VAL A 83 18.57 3.97 1.56
CA VAL A 83 17.46 3.01 1.41
C VAL A 83 17.66 2.11 0.19
N ASP A 84 18.15 2.65 -0.92
CA ASP A 84 18.55 1.86 -2.08
C ASP A 84 19.70 0.91 -1.76
N GLY A 85 20.66 1.31 -0.92
CA GLY A 85 21.71 0.43 -0.42
C GLY A 85 21.16 -0.81 0.30
N TRP A 86 20.10 -0.65 1.10
CA TRP A 86 19.49 -1.75 1.85
C TRP A 86 18.54 -2.61 1.02
N THR A 87 17.75 -1.98 0.16
CA THR A 87 16.62 -2.63 -0.51
C THR A 87 16.91 -2.94 -1.97
N GLY A 88 17.85 -2.22 -2.58
CA GLY A 88 18.18 -2.21 -4.00
C GLY A 88 17.05 -1.74 -4.91
N PHE A 89 16.07 -0.98 -4.41
CA PHE A 89 14.80 -0.74 -5.12
C PHE A 89 14.98 -0.08 -6.50
N THR A 90 16.04 0.71 -6.70
CA THR A 90 16.33 1.39 -7.99
C THR A 90 16.53 0.40 -9.14
N ARG A 91 16.87 -0.87 -8.86
CA ARG A 91 17.00 -1.93 -9.89
C ARG A 91 15.71 -2.21 -10.66
N HIS A 92 14.56 -1.79 -10.12
CA HIS A 92 13.24 -1.98 -10.72
C HIS A 92 12.87 -0.84 -11.67
N PHE A 93 13.58 0.29 -11.60
CA PHE A 93 13.42 1.44 -12.49
C PHE A 93 14.31 1.27 -13.71
N LYS A 94 13.91 0.37 -14.60
CA LYS A 94 14.65 0.03 -15.82
C LYS A 94 14.11 0.78 -17.03
N HIS A 95 14.98 1.01 -17.99
CA HIS A 95 14.60 1.57 -19.28
C HIS A 95 13.59 0.64 -19.98
N LEU A 96 12.42 1.15 -20.32
CA LEU A 96 11.28 0.33 -20.78
C LEU A 96 11.57 -0.54 -22.01
N LYS A 97 12.40 -0.06 -22.94
CA LYS A 97 12.70 -0.79 -24.19
C LYS A 97 13.89 -1.74 -24.09
N THR A 98 14.85 -1.44 -23.23
CA THR A 98 16.15 -2.16 -23.20
C THR A 98 16.34 -2.97 -21.93
N GLY A 99 15.58 -2.69 -20.87
CA GLY A 99 15.73 -3.34 -19.57
C GLY A 99 16.96 -2.91 -18.78
N GLU A 100 17.74 -1.95 -19.30
CA GLU A 100 18.94 -1.44 -18.66
C GLU A 100 18.61 -0.64 -17.39
N PRO A 101 19.45 -0.72 -16.34
CA PRO A 101 19.27 0.10 -15.15
C PRO A 101 19.55 1.58 -15.45
N ALA A 102 19.04 2.47 -14.60
CA ALA A 102 19.39 3.88 -14.67
C ALA A 102 20.90 4.07 -14.45
N ALA A 103 21.57 4.74 -15.40
CA ALA A 103 23.00 5.02 -15.32
C ALA A 103 23.34 5.98 -14.18
N ASP A 104 22.46 6.96 -13.93
CA ASP A 104 22.57 7.91 -12.83
C ASP A 104 21.42 7.72 -11.84
N LYS A 105 21.74 7.15 -10.68
CA LYS A 105 20.78 6.94 -9.60
C LYS A 105 20.31 8.26 -8.96
N THR A 106 21.17 9.28 -8.90
CA THR A 106 20.80 10.58 -8.32
C THR A 106 19.74 11.26 -9.18
N LEU A 107 19.93 11.20 -10.50
CA LEU A 107 18.96 11.73 -11.46
C LEU A 107 17.63 10.97 -11.38
N LEU A 108 17.69 9.64 -11.35
CA LEU A 108 16.50 8.80 -11.17
C LEU A 108 15.71 9.18 -9.90
N LEU A 109 16.39 9.29 -8.75
CA LEU A 109 15.75 9.65 -7.48
C LEU A 109 15.15 11.06 -7.51
N THR A 110 15.84 12.01 -8.15
CA THR A 110 15.32 13.37 -8.34
C THR A 110 14.03 13.36 -9.17
N THR A 111 13.98 12.56 -10.23
CA THR A 111 12.77 12.42 -11.07
C THR A 111 11.63 11.77 -10.29
N ILE A 112 11.88 10.70 -9.53
CA ILE A 112 10.86 10.05 -8.70
C ILE A 112 10.29 11.03 -7.67
N LEU A 113 11.15 11.80 -7.00
CA LEU A 113 10.72 12.79 -6.02
C LEU A 113 9.90 13.92 -6.65
N ALA A 114 10.26 14.36 -7.85
CA ALA A 114 9.51 15.39 -8.56
C ALA A 114 8.07 14.93 -8.89
N ASP A 115 7.88 13.65 -9.21
CA ASP A 115 6.56 13.05 -9.49
C ASP A 115 5.76 12.76 -8.22
N ALA A 116 6.41 12.39 -7.11
CA ALA A 116 5.74 11.99 -5.87
C ALA A 116 5.25 13.17 -5.00
N ILE A 117 5.73 14.39 -5.25
CA ILE A 117 5.43 15.59 -4.43
C ILE A 117 4.36 16.48 -5.12
N THR A 118 3.94 16.16 -6.34
CA THR A 118 2.83 16.83 -7.05
C THR A 118 1.48 16.24 -6.72
#